data_AF-A0A821PGG3-F1
#
_entry.id   AF-A0A821PGG3-F1
#
_cell.length_a   1.000
_cell.length_b   1.000
_cell.length_c   1.000
_cell.angle_alpha   90.00
_cell.angle_beta   90.00
_cell.angle_gamma   90.00
#
_symmetry.space_group_name_H-M   'P 1'
#
loop_
_entity.id
_entity.type
_entity.pdbx_description
1 polymer ?
#
loop_
_entity_poly.entity_id
_entity_poly.type
_entity_poly.pdbx_seq_one_letter_code
_entity_poly.pdbx_strand_id
1 'polypeptide(L)' 'CKTYLENDFYPFLLSESYDDIENLAVENWNNFLKSKAFRYVRSVGSWSAAMKSEESSIYHAYIQMIDIAKHFMYIEVE' A
#
# COMPACT_ATOMS: atom_id res chain seq x y z
N CYS A 1 0.30 -16.16 -31.49
CA CYS A 1 0.32 -15.38 -30.23
C CYS A 1 0.73 -13.97 -30.56
N LYS A 2 -0.19 -13.00 -30.51
CA LYS A 2 0.10 -11.60 -30.83
C LYS A 2 0.85 -10.97 -29.65
N THR A 3 2.00 -10.39 -29.95
CA THR A 3 2.90 -9.62 -29.08
C THR A 3 2.20 -8.33 -28.63
N TYR A 4 1.85 -8.24 -27.35
CA TYR A 4 1.29 -7.03 -26.72
C TYR A 4 2.36 -6.04 -26.24
N LEU A 5 3.60 -6.15 -26.74
CA LEU A 5 4.79 -5.49 -26.17
C LEU A 5 5.06 -4.07 -26.69
N GLU A 6 4.26 -3.55 -27.62
CA GLU A 6 4.59 -2.31 -28.37
C GLU A 6 3.47 -1.24 -28.23
N ASN A 7 3.19 -0.78 -27.01
CA ASN A 7 2.42 0.46 -26.82
C ASN A 7 3.31 1.54 -26.19
N ASP A 8 3.98 2.30 -27.04
CA ASP A 8 4.90 3.38 -26.64
C ASP A 8 4.21 4.53 -25.89
N PHE A 9 2.89 4.64 -25.99
CA PHE A 9 2.12 5.67 -25.27
C PHE A 9 1.77 5.27 -23.83
N TYR A 10 1.75 3.96 -23.53
CA TYR A 10 1.42 3.43 -22.20
C TYR A 10 2.31 2.22 -21.88
N PRO A 11 3.56 2.46 -21.46
CA PRO A 11 4.49 1.39 -21.15
C PRO A 11 4.00 0.57 -19.96
N PHE A 12 4.31 -0.73 -19.97
CA PHE A 12 4.07 -1.58 -18.82
C PHE A 12 4.96 -1.15 -17.64
N LEU A 13 4.37 -1.10 -16.46
CA LEU A 13 5.09 -0.79 -15.23
C LEU A 13 5.54 -2.10 -14.57
N LEU A 14 6.80 -2.13 -14.17
CA LEU A 14 7.37 -3.20 -13.35
C LEU A 14 7.70 -2.62 -11.98
N SER A 15 7.50 -3.41 -10.93
CA SER A 15 7.91 -3.03 -9.59
C SER A 15 9.43 -3.17 -9.46
N GLU A 16 10.07 -2.18 -8.85
CA GLU A 16 11.45 -2.29 -8.39
C GLU A 16 11.60 -3.37 -7.31
N SER A 17 12.81 -3.92 -7.19
CA SER A 17 13.12 -4.83 -6.08
C SER A 17 13.15 -4.06 -4.75
N TYR A 18 12.79 -4.76 -3.69
CA TYR A 18 12.87 -4.25 -2.32
C TYR A 18 14.30 -4.36 -1.72
N ASP A 19 15.26 -4.96 -2.43
CA ASP A 19 16.60 -5.23 -1.90
C ASP A 19 17.42 -3.96 -1.62
N ASP A 20 17.18 -2.87 -2.38
CA ASP A 20 17.97 -1.64 -2.33
C ASP A 20 17.20 -0.44 -1.70
N ILE A 21 16.13 -0.69 -0.93
CA ILE A 21 15.30 0.39 -0.33
C ILE A 21 16.13 1.35 0.52
N GLU A 22 17.13 0.84 1.24
CA GLU A 22 17.97 1.65 2.14
C GLU A 22 18.79 2.70 1.37
N ASN A 23 19.02 2.49 0.07
CA ASN A 23 19.74 3.39 -0.82
C ASN A 23 18.85 4.43 -1.51
N LEU A 24 17.51 4.35 -1.34
CA LEU A 24 16.59 5.39 -1.80
C LEU A 24 16.72 6.62 -0.90
N ALA A 25 17.71 7.46 -1.23
CA ALA A 25 17.99 8.71 -0.55
C ALA A 25 16.90 9.76 -0.84
N VAL A 26 15.74 9.62 -0.21
CA VAL A 26 14.85 10.76 0.00
C VAL A 26 15.25 11.37 1.33
N GLU A 27 16.11 12.41 1.28
CA GLU A 27 16.79 13.02 2.44
C GLU A 27 15.86 13.38 3.61
N ASN A 28 14.56 13.55 3.37
CA ASN A 28 13.56 13.90 4.39
C ASN A 28 12.79 12.71 5.00
N TRP A 29 12.84 11.51 4.41
CA TRP A 29 12.02 10.36 4.87
C TRP A 29 12.79 9.44 5.81
N ASN A 30 14.12 9.47 5.75
CA ASN A 30 15.00 8.59 6.50
C ASN A 30 14.88 8.72 8.02
N ASN A 31 14.48 9.88 8.56
CA ASN A 31 14.29 10.05 9.99
C ASN A 31 12.91 9.56 10.48
N PHE A 32 11.89 9.58 9.61
CA PHE A 32 10.53 9.14 9.95
C PHE A 32 10.40 7.61 9.87
N LEU A 33 11.02 6.98 8.87
CA LEU A 33 10.92 5.55 8.62
C LEU A 33 11.73 4.68 9.59
N LYS A 34 12.81 5.21 10.18
CA LYS A 34 13.73 4.42 11.02
C LYS A 34 13.18 4.00 12.38
N SER A 35 12.06 4.54 12.84
CA SER A 35 11.59 4.35 14.23
C SER A 35 10.28 3.58 14.40
N LYS A 36 9.58 3.25 13.32
CA LYS A 36 8.24 2.62 13.39
C LYS A 36 8.02 1.59 12.30
N ALA A 37 7.35 0.49 12.65
CA ALA A 37 6.86 -0.48 11.68
C ALA A 37 5.61 0.08 10.98
N PHE A 38 5.65 0.16 9.65
CA PHE A 38 4.52 0.60 8.84
C PHE A 38 3.96 -0.58 8.04
N ARG A 39 2.64 -0.57 7.81
CA ARG A 39 1.95 -1.53 6.96
C ARG A 39 0.99 -0.80 6.04
N TYR A 40 1.11 -1.03 4.74
CA TYR A 40 0.15 -0.55 3.76
C TYR A 40 -1.13 -1.40 3.82
N VAL A 41 -2.28 -0.73 3.76
CA VAL A 41 -3.62 -1.32 3.70
C VAL A 41 -4.43 -0.63 2.62
N ARG A 42 -5.40 -1.32 2.03
CA ARG A 42 -6.22 -0.83 0.91
C ARG A 42 -7.60 -1.48 0.89
N SER A 43 -8.49 -0.88 0.09
CA SER A 43 -9.81 -1.42 -0.25
C SER A 43 -9.90 -1.53 -1.77
N VAL A 44 -9.82 -2.74 -2.32
CA VAL A 44 -9.75 -2.99 -3.77
C VAL A 44 -10.51 -4.26 -4.14
N GLY A 45 -10.97 -4.33 -5.38
CA GLY A 45 -11.74 -5.47 -5.89
C GLY A 45 -11.49 -5.74 -7.37
N SER A 46 -12.29 -6.64 -7.94
CA SER A 46 -12.18 -7.02 -9.35
C SER A 46 -12.34 -5.84 -10.30
N TRP A 47 -13.28 -4.93 -10.01
CA TRP A 47 -13.58 -3.78 -10.84
C TRP A 47 -12.48 -2.69 -10.82
N SER A 48 -11.72 -2.59 -9.73
CA SER A 48 -10.76 -1.50 -9.52
C SER A 48 -9.30 -1.90 -9.70
N ALA A 49 -8.95 -3.16 -9.44
CA ALA A 49 -7.57 -3.65 -9.50
C ALA A 49 -7.43 -5.05 -10.13
N ALA A 50 -8.46 -5.53 -10.84
CA ALA A 50 -8.49 -6.86 -11.48
C ALA A 50 -8.14 -8.01 -10.51
N MET A 51 -8.45 -7.86 -9.22
CA MET A 51 -8.21 -8.90 -8.23
C MET A 51 -9.26 -10.00 -8.31
N LYS A 52 -8.84 -11.26 -8.08
CA LYS A 52 -9.76 -12.42 -8.04
C LYS A 52 -10.70 -12.39 -6.83
N SER A 53 -10.24 -11.82 -5.73
CA SER A 53 -10.99 -11.63 -4.49
C SER A 53 -10.89 -10.18 -4.07
N GLU A 54 -11.91 -9.70 -3.37
CA GLU A 54 -11.87 -8.38 -2.76
C GLU A 54 -10.86 -8.35 -1.59
N GLU A 55 -10.17 -7.23 -1.46
CA GLU A 55 -9.33 -6.92 -0.32
C GLU A 55 -9.97 -5.75 0.45
N SER A 56 -10.16 -5.92 1.75
CA SER A 56 -10.73 -4.89 2.64
C SER A 56 -9.83 -4.66 3.85
N SER A 57 -8.51 -4.56 3.64
CA SER A 57 -7.54 -4.54 4.73
C SER A 57 -7.61 -3.28 5.58
N ILE A 58 -8.09 -2.15 5.03
CA ILE A 58 -8.41 -0.94 5.81
C ILE A 58 -9.49 -1.26 6.85
N TYR A 59 -10.62 -1.82 6.42
CA TYR A 59 -11.74 -2.17 7.30
C TYR A 59 -11.27 -3.08 8.46
N HIS A 60 -10.54 -4.15 8.14
CA HIS A 60 -10.06 -5.09 9.15
C HIS A 60 -9.08 -4.43 10.13
N ALA A 61 -8.19 -3.55 9.65
CA ALA A 61 -7.27 -2.82 10.51
C ALA A 61 -8.01 -1.88 11.48
N TYR A 62 -9.06 -1.20 11.02
CA TYR A 62 -9.90 -0.36 11.89
C TYR A 62 -10.60 -1.19 12.97
N ILE A 63 -11.28 -2.29 12.60
CA ILE A 63 -11.94 -3.16 13.58
C ILE A 63 -10.93 -3.70 14.60
N GLN A 64 -9.78 -4.18 14.14
CA GLN A 64 -8.74 -4.68 15.03
C GLN A 64 -8.25 -3.60 16.00
N MET A 65 -8.05 -2.36 15.54
CA MET A 65 -7.61 -1.25 16.40
C MET A 65 -8.67 -0.89 17.44
N ILE A 66 -9.95 -0.93 17.06
CA ILE A 66 -11.08 -0.73 17.97
C ILE A 66 -11.08 -1.78 19.08
N ASP A 67 -10.90 -3.05 18.71
CA ASP A 67 -10.93 -4.16 19.66
C ASP A 67 -9.77 -4.14 20.66
N ILE A 68 -8.58 -3.67 20.26
CA ILE A 68 -7.38 -3.68 21.11
C ILE A 68 -7.14 -2.37 21.87
N ALA A 69 -7.87 -1.31 21.56
CA ALA A 69 -7.69 0.00 22.18
C ALA A 69 -7.98 -0.06 23.69
N LYS A 70 -7.06 0.44 24.52
CA LYS A 70 -7.16 0.35 25.99
C LYS A 70 -7.66 1.62 26.68
N HIS A 71 -7.54 2.78 26.02
CA HIS A 71 -7.73 4.07 26.67
C HIS A 71 -8.76 4.92 25.94
N PHE A 72 -8.40 5.44 24.77
CA PHE A 72 -9.30 6.21 23.94
C PHE A 72 -8.91 6.03 22.47
N MET A 73 -9.86 6.30 21.59
CA MET A 73 -9.62 6.46 20.15
C MET A 73 -10.05 7.86 19.76
N TYR A 74 -9.19 8.55 19.02
CA TYR A 74 -9.53 9.78 18.33
C TYR A 74 -9.80 9.44 16.86
N ILE A 75 -10.97 9.84 16.37
CA ILE A 75 -11.39 9.60 14.99
C ILE A 75 -11.79 10.95 14.41
N GLU A 76 -11.11 11.35 13.35
CA GLU A 76 -11.44 12.50 12.52
C GLU A 76 -11.64 11.99 11.10
N VAL A 77 -12.80 12.31 10.54
CA VAL A 77 -13.21 11.92 9.19
C VAL A 77 -13.79 13.15 8.50
N GLU A 78 -13.63 13.20 7.19
CA GLU A 78 -14.09 14.29 6.31
C GLU A 78 -15.62 14.43 6.28
#